data_AF-A0A1P8F657-F1
#
_entry.id   AF-A0A1P8F657-F1
#
_cell.length_a   1.000
_cell.length_b   1.000
_cell.length_c   1.000
_cell.angle_alpha   90.00
_cell.angle_beta   90.00
_cell.angle_gamma   90.00
#
_symmetry.space_group_name_H-M   'P 1'
#
loop_
_entity.id
_entity.type
_entity.pdbx_description
1 polymer ?
#
loop_
_entity_poly.entity_id
_entity_poly.type
_entity_poly.pdbx_seq_one_letter_code
_entity_poly.pdbx_strand_id
1 'polypeptide(L)'
;MKYYATGKQIVYPEDYNTKVMFLRKSEEWIRQKQSEGILESAYSFAAGGGFLIFNVSSHEELIKNLIDFPMYCLSEFKVEPLVTFEDNAELIIGEFKKLGVYHDGSALTRVYHIAYTPELKEICLFFWGCNIECRGCYCKRRIYSPMLPDFLGAHREDPTGIAPVPEKFLTIDELMAILDKYEFTSVVLEGQEAGLDPEFATITRLLHERYHSKNLLLSNGLQLPDLSHVDRVEIGIKAVSDHLNIDYTGVSNTLILENLDKLVAAGKDTFVESVYIPGYIDIDEIERIAEHVASVKNDMLFVILPYFKAGDNPWRRPTTAEMECAAEAARKHLSRVFFFRGDEELKYKVTSAFPVGLGEIQGNVSPPVLAAKEPDKIAA
;
A
#
# COMPACT_ATOMS: atom_id res chain seq x y z
N MET A 1 -19.87 24.90 22.68
CA MET A 1 -18.64 25.57 22.23
C MET A 1 -18.01 26.28 23.40
N LYS A 2 -16.69 26.25 23.53
CA LYS A 2 -16.01 27.00 24.57
C LYS A 2 -15.55 28.35 24.04
N TYR A 3 -15.62 29.39 24.84
CA TYR A 3 -15.11 30.72 24.48
C TYR A 3 -14.24 31.27 25.60
N TYR A 4 -13.03 31.67 25.24
CA TYR A 4 -12.14 32.44 26.08
C TYR A 4 -12.48 33.91 25.95
N ALA A 5 -12.87 34.56 27.04
CA ALA A 5 -13.07 36.00 27.09
C ALA A 5 -12.09 36.61 28.09
N THR A 6 -11.32 37.60 27.66
CA THR A 6 -10.48 38.42 28.55
C THR A 6 -11.06 39.82 28.63
N GLY A 7 -11.15 40.34 29.84
CA GLY A 7 -11.71 41.66 30.11
C GLY A 7 -10.71 42.56 30.82
N LYS A 8 -10.56 43.80 30.33
CA LYS A 8 -9.87 44.87 31.06
C LYS A 8 -10.86 45.97 31.37
N GLN A 9 -10.94 46.37 32.63
CA GLN A 9 -11.71 47.55 33.02
C GLN A 9 -11.05 48.79 32.43
N ILE A 10 -11.85 49.60 31.75
CA ILE A 10 -11.41 50.85 31.11
C ILE A 10 -12.07 52.08 31.74
N VAL A 11 -13.19 51.88 32.45
CA VAL A 11 -13.87 52.91 33.22
C VAL A 11 -13.80 52.57 34.70
N TYR A 12 -13.30 53.50 35.50
CA TYR A 12 -13.12 53.33 36.94
C TYR A 12 -14.00 54.35 37.68
N PRO A 13 -15.01 53.91 38.45
CA PRO A 13 -15.78 54.81 39.32
C PRO A 13 -14.85 55.58 40.26
N GLU A 14 -15.17 56.82 40.61
CA GLU A 14 -14.31 57.62 41.50
C GLU A 14 -14.43 57.17 42.95
N ASP A 15 -15.64 56.78 43.39
CA ASP A 15 -15.92 56.39 44.76
C ASP A 15 -15.73 54.88 45.02
N TYR A 16 -15.30 54.54 46.24
CA TYR A 16 -15.03 53.16 46.63
C TYR A 16 -16.30 52.31 46.81
N ASN A 17 -17.43 52.90 47.17
CA ASN A 17 -18.66 52.15 47.42
C ASN A 17 -19.19 51.57 46.10
N THR A 18 -19.17 52.36 45.02
CA THR A 18 -19.55 51.91 43.68
C THR A 18 -18.60 50.82 43.17
N LYS A 19 -17.29 50.95 43.39
CA LYS A 19 -16.32 49.88 43.05
C LYS A 19 -16.65 48.57 43.74
N VAL A 20 -16.83 48.60 45.06
CA VAL A 20 -17.16 47.42 45.87
C VAL A 20 -18.49 46.82 45.40
N MET A 21 -19.49 47.64 45.10
CA MET A 21 -20.80 47.19 44.62
C MET A 21 -20.69 46.40 43.29
N PHE A 22 -19.95 46.89 42.30
CA PHE A 22 -19.75 46.16 41.05
C PHE A 22 -18.95 44.87 41.23
N LEU A 23 -17.93 44.88 42.10
CA LEU A 23 -17.16 43.67 42.41
C LEU A 23 -18.04 42.59 43.05
N ARG A 24 -18.88 42.95 44.03
CA ARG A 24 -19.81 42.00 44.68
C ARG A 24 -20.84 41.44 43.71
N LYS A 25 -21.44 42.29 42.88
CA LYS A 25 -22.36 41.84 41.83
C LYS A 25 -21.68 40.88 40.85
N SER A 26 -20.43 41.16 40.50
CA SER A 26 -19.66 40.29 39.59
C SER A 26 -19.33 38.94 40.24
N GLU A 27 -18.97 38.92 41.53
CA GLU A 27 -18.77 37.68 42.29
C GLU A 27 -20.04 36.81 42.31
N GLU A 28 -21.19 37.42 42.57
CA GLU A 28 -22.49 36.73 42.58
C GLU A 28 -22.85 36.20 41.19
N TRP A 29 -22.70 37.03 40.16
CA TRP A 29 -22.94 36.66 38.77
C TRP A 29 -22.07 35.49 38.32
N ILE A 30 -20.77 35.52 38.64
CA ILE A 30 -19.83 34.42 38.31
C ILE A 30 -20.30 33.12 38.94
N ARG A 31 -20.64 33.13 40.24
CA ARG A 31 -21.12 31.93 40.96
C ARG A 31 -22.40 31.38 40.34
N GLN A 32 -23.32 32.27 39.96
CA GLN A 32 -24.56 31.88 39.30
C GLN A 32 -24.28 31.20 37.96
N LYS A 33 -23.50 31.84 37.07
CA LYS A 33 -23.21 31.30 35.74
C LYS A 33 -22.42 29.98 35.79
N GLN A 34 -21.56 29.81 36.79
CA GLN A 34 -20.91 28.52 37.04
C GLN A 34 -21.92 27.44 37.43
N SER A 35 -22.88 27.75 38.30
CA SER A 35 -23.93 26.81 38.69
C SER A 35 -24.88 26.44 37.53
N GLU A 36 -25.07 27.35 36.57
CA GLU A 36 -25.86 27.14 35.35
C GLU A 36 -25.09 26.34 34.28
N GLY A 37 -23.79 26.07 34.48
CA GLY A 37 -22.93 25.41 33.51
C GLY A 37 -22.52 26.29 32.32
N ILE A 38 -22.88 27.57 32.33
CA ILE A 38 -22.56 28.57 31.30
C ILE A 38 -21.11 29.03 31.41
N LEU A 39 -20.58 29.13 32.64
CA LEU A 39 -19.21 29.54 32.90
C LEU A 39 -18.42 28.36 33.47
N GLU A 40 -17.41 27.92 32.75
CA GLU A 40 -16.54 26.82 33.18
C GLU A 40 -15.53 27.30 34.22
N SER A 41 -14.92 28.47 34.01
CA SER A 41 -14.00 29.07 34.96
C SER A 41 -13.88 30.59 34.81
N ALA A 42 -13.43 31.24 35.89
CA ALA A 42 -13.25 32.68 35.97
C ALA A 42 -12.05 33.02 36.86
N TYR A 43 -11.20 33.92 36.39
CA TYR A 43 -10.01 34.35 37.12
C TYR A 43 -9.78 35.85 36.94
N SER A 44 -9.35 36.51 38.00
CA SER A 44 -8.92 37.91 37.98
C SER A 44 -7.40 38.03 37.99
N PHE A 45 -6.84 38.97 37.25
CA PHE A 45 -5.42 39.30 37.35
C PHE A 45 -5.16 40.21 38.54
N ALA A 46 -4.03 40.03 39.23
CA ALA A 46 -3.66 40.82 40.40
C ALA A 46 -3.53 42.33 40.11
N ALA A 47 -3.17 42.70 38.87
CA ALA A 47 -3.05 44.09 38.42
C ALA A 47 -4.37 44.66 37.85
N GLY A 48 -5.48 43.93 37.92
CA GLY A 48 -6.78 44.29 37.35
C GLY A 48 -7.09 43.61 36.03
N GLY A 49 -8.38 43.46 35.73
CA GLY A 49 -8.88 42.64 34.62
C GLY A 49 -9.01 41.15 34.98
N GLY A 50 -9.30 40.32 33.98
CA GLY A 50 -9.44 38.88 34.17
C GLY A 50 -9.80 38.12 32.91
N PHE A 51 -10.05 36.83 33.05
CA PHE A 51 -10.59 35.99 32.00
C PHE A 51 -11.73 35.08 32.48
N LEU A 52 -12.56 34.70 31.54
CA LEU A 52 -13.76 33.88 31.67
C LEU A 52 -13.71 32.81 30.57
N ILE A 53 -13.99 31.56 30.93
CA ILE A 53 -14.20 30.48 29.95
C ILE A 53 -15.69 30.16 29.94
N PHE A 54 -16.38 30.54 28.87
CA PHE A 54 -17.79 30.25 28.67
C PHE A 54 -17.98 28.91 27.97
N ASN A 55 -19.03 28.17 28.34
CA ASN A 55 -19.49 26.97 27.68
C ASN A 55 -20.92 27.21 27.17
N VAL A 56 -21.05 27.65 25.92
CA VAL A 56 -22.32 28.06 25.31
C VAL A 56 -22.49 27.45 23.93
N SER A 57 -23.73 27.35 23.46
CA SER A 57 -24.07 26.65 22.21
C SER A 57 -23.89 27.50 20.94
N SER A 58 -23.81 28.83 21.08
CA SER A 58 -23.76 29.78 19.94
C SER A 58 -23.04 31.08 20.30
N HIS A 59 -22.67 31.87 19.28
CA HIS A 59 -22.09 33.20 19.48
C HIS A 59 -23.15 34.20 20.01
N GLU A 60 -24.40 34.05 19.60
CA GLU A 60 -25.53 34.86 20.07
C GLU A 60 -25.78 34.66 21.57
N GLU A 61 -25.67 33.42 22.05
CA GLU A 61 -25.78 33.10 23.47
C GLU A 61 -24.62 33.68 24.30
N LEU A 62 -23.41 33.68 23.73
CA LEU A 62 -22.24 34.31 24.35
C LEU A 62 -22.46 35.82 24.56
N ILE A 63 -22.93 36.52 23.52
CA ILE A 63 -23.19 37.97 23.57
C ILE A 63 -24.19 38.30 24.68
N LYS A 64 -25.29 37.53 24.79
CA LYS A 64 -26.30 37.74 25.83
C LYS A 64 -25.70 37.62 27.23
N ASN A 65 -24.86 36.62 27.46
CA ASN A 65 -24.20 36.43 28.75
C ASN A 65 -23.13 37.50 29.02
N LEU A 66 -22.38 37.94 28.01
CA LEU A 66 -21.41 39.02 28.20
C LEU A 66 -22.08 40.34 28.54
N ILE A 67 -23.18 40.71 27.86
CA ILE A 67 -23.93 41.95 28.16
C ILE A 67 -24.51 41.92 29.58
N ASP A 68 -24.93 40.74 30.04
CA ASP A 68 -25.44 40.49 31.39
C ASP A 68 -24.35 40.59 32.48
N PHE A 69 -23.06 40.59 32.12
CA PHE A 69 -21.98 40.73 33.08
C PHE A 69 -21.99 42.13 33.74
N PRO A 70 -21.98 42.24 35.08
CA PRO A 70 -22.18 43.53 35.76
C PRO A 70 -21.17 44.62 35.41
N MET A 71 -19.96 44.26 35.00
CA MET A 71 -18.92 45.21 34.58
C MET A 71 -18.78 45.32 33.06
N TYR A 72 -19.75 44.83 32.29
CA TYR A 72 -19.72 44.83 30.83
C TYR A 72 -19.47 46.22 30.25
N CYS A 73 -20.27 47.21 30.66
CA CYS A 73 -20.16 48.59 30.18
C CYS A 73 -18.91 49.34 30.68
N LEU A 74 -18.17 48.75 31.64
CA LEU A 74 -16.95 49.32 32.20
C LEU A 74 -15.68 48.63 31.67
N SER A 75 -15.83 47.62 30.82
CA SER A 75 -14.74 46.76 30.40
C SER A 75 -14.67 46.62 28.88
N GLU A 76 -13.45 46.47 28.37
CA GLU A 76 -13.19 46.03 27.00
C GLU A 76 -12.92 44.52 27.01
N PHE A 77 -13.58 43.77 26.11
CA PHE A 77 -13.45 42.32 26.01
C PHE A 77 -12.80 41.89 24.70
N LYS A 78 -11.81 40.98 24.80
CA LYS A 78 -11.35 40.15 23.68
C LYS A 78 -11.91 38.75 23.84
N VAL A 79 -12.53 38.21 22.79
CA VAL A 79 -13.23 36.92 22.80
C VAL A 79 -12.70 36.01 21.70
N GLU A 80 -12.35 34.78 22.06
CA GLU A 80 -11.78 33.77 21.15
C GLU A 80 -12.51 32.42 21.34
N PRO A 81 -12.94 31.74 20.26
CA PRO A 81 -13.47 30.38 20.37
C PRO A 81 -12.36 29.40 20.79
N LEU A 82 -12.72 28.39 21.56
CA LEU A 82 -11.85 27.33 22.03
C LEU A 82 -12.40 25.96 21.62
N VAL A 83 -11.48 25.06 21.31
CA VAL A 83 -11.69 23.62 21.13
C VAL A 83 -10.79 22.90 22.15
N THR A 84 -11.18 21.71 22.60
CA THR A 84 -10.29 20.91 23.46
C THR A 84 -9.05 20.47 22.69
N PHE A 85 -7.98 20.10 23.39
CA PHE A 85 -6.79 19.61 22.71
C PHE A 85 -7.09 18.31 21.97
N GLU A 86 -7.87 17.42 22.60
CA GLU A 86 -8.30 16.13 22.06
C GLU A 86 -9.12 16.31 20.79
N ASP A 87 -10.21 17.10 20.82
CA ASP A 87 -11.06 17.31 19.65
C ASP A 87 -10.28 17.94 18.48
N ASN A 88 -9.38 18.88 18.80
CA ASN A 88 -8.54 19.52 17.78
C ASN A 88 -7.53 18.54 17.18
N ALA A 89 -6.91 17.70 18.02
CA ALA A 89 -5.97 16.68 17.58
C ALA A 89 -6.66 15.66 16.68
N GLU A 90 -7.85 15.18 17.04
CA GLU A 90 -8.63 14.25 16.22
C GLU A 90 -8.98 14.85 14.86
N LEU A 91 -9.39 16.13 14.83
CA LEU A 91 -9.70 16.82 13.59
C LEU A 91 -8.46 16.93 12.69
N ILE A 92 -7.33 17.38 13.24
CA ILE A 92 -6.07 17.51 12.49
C ILE A 92 -5.57 16.15 11.99
N ILE A 93 -5.57 15.11 12.84
CA ILE A 93 -5.19 13.75 12.46
C ILE A 93 -6.10 13.24 11.34
N GLY A 94 -7.41 13.48 11.44
CA GLY A 94 -8.38 13.13 10.41
C GLY A 94 -8.08 13.78 9.05
N GLU A 95 -7.71 15.07 9.04
CA GLU A 95 -7.29 15.76 7.81
C GLU A 95 -5.97 15.21 7.27
N PHE A 96 -5.00 14.89 8.12
CA PHE A 96 -3.74 14.26 7.69
C PHE A 96 -3.95 12.85 7.10
N LYS A 97 -4.91 12.08 7.63
CA LYS A 97 -5.35 10.81 7.03
C LYS A 97 -5.96 11.03 5.64
N LYS A 98 -6.85 12.02 5.48
CA LYS A 98 -7.47 12.34 4.18
C LYS A 98 -6.44 12.79 3.13
N LEU A 99 -5.44 13.54 3.55
CA LEU A 99 -4.32 13.97 2.70
C LEU A 99 -3.29 12.86 2.45
N GLY A 100 -3.42 11.71 3.12
CA GLY A 100 -2.50 10.59 2.99
C GLY A 100 -1.10 10.82 3.57
N VAL A 101 -0.92 11.89 4.36
CA VAL A 101 0.37 12.24 4.99
C VAL A 101 0.56 11.60 6.38
N TYR A 102 -0.49 10.97 6.92
CA TYR A 102 -0.45 10.18 8.14
C TYR A 102 -1.37 8.96 8.01
N HIS A 103 -0.93 7.81 8.49
CA HIS A 103 -1.70 6.57 8.62
C HIS A 103 -1.57 6.05 10.05
N ASP A 104 -2.53 5.23 10.50
CA ASP A 104 -2.36 4.51 11.76
C ASP A 104 -1.22 3.51 11.57
N GLY A 105 -0.04 3.85 12.09
CA GLY A 105 1.23 3.13 11.89
C GLY A 105 1.26 1.66 12.30
N SER A 106 0.17 1.16 12.88
CA SER A 106 -0.05 -0.24 13.23
C SER A 106 -0.83 -1.05 12.19
N ALA A 107 -1.23 -0.46 11.06
CA ALA A 107 -1.94 -1.20 10.01
C ALA A 107 -1.04 -2.32 9.48
N LEU A 108 -1.46 -3.57 9.73
CA LEU A 108 -0.72 -4.77 9.35
C LEU A 108 -0.96 -5.04 7.87
N THR A 109 0.12 -5.05 7.09
CA THR A 109 0.10 -5.44 5.67
C THR A 109 0.18 -6.96 5.55
N ARG A 110 0.15 -7.46 4.32
CA ARG A 110 0.47 -8.84 3.96
C ARG A 110 1.88 -8.97 3.37
N VAL A 111 2.69 -7.92 3.42
CA VAL A 111 4.09 -7.94 2.98
C VAL A 111 4.92 -8.74 3.98
N TYR A 112 5.61 -9.79 3.50
CA TYR A 112 6.45 -10.65 4.34
C TYR A 112 7.90 -10.77 3.85
N HIS A 113 8.18 -10.36 2.63
CA HIS A 113 9.53 -10.37 2.08
C HIS A 113 9.75 -9.18 1.15
N ILE A 114 10.95 -8.62 1.23
CA ILE A 114 11.41 -7.52 0.39
C ILE A 114 12.75 -7.94 -0.21
N ALA A 115 12.79 -8.07 -1.54
CA ALA A 115 14.02 -8.27 -2.27
C ALA A 115 14.47 -6.95 -2.91
N TYR A 116 15.77 -6.74 -3.02
CA TYR A 116 16.36 -5.54 -3.60
C TYR A 116 17.47 -5.91 -4.58
N THR A 117 17.42 -5.28 -5.76
CA THR A 117 18.41 -5.38 -6.82
C THR A 117 19.06 -4.01 -7.04
N PRO A 118 20.25 -3.74 -6.44
CA PRO A 118 20.87 -2.41 -6.46
C PRO A 118 21.15 -1.87 -7.87
N GLU A 119 21.62 -2.73 -8.78
CA GLU A 119 22.00 -2.34 -10.13
C GLU A 119 20.81 -1.89 -10.97
N LEU A 120 19.61 -2.40 -10.66
CA LEU A 120 18.35 -2.02 -11.31
C LEU A 120 17.62 -0.91 -10.54
N LYS A 121 18.06 -0.59 -9.31
CA LYS A 121 17.31 0.27 -8.39
C LYS A 121 15.86 -0.23 -8.24
N GLU A 122 15.71 -1.55 -8.05
CA GLU A 122 14.40 -2.21 -8.04
C GLU A 122 14.16 -2.93 -6.72
N ILE A 123 12.96 -2.74 -6.18
CA ILE A 123 12.45 -3.47 -5.03
C ILE A 123 11.36 -4.45 -5.50
N CYS A 124 11.39 -5.67 -4.97
CA CYS A 124 10.25 -6.57 -5.06
C CYS A 124 9.58 -6.72 -3.69
N LEU A 125 8.30 -6.40 -3.60
CA LEU A 125 7.48 -6.61 -2.41
C LEU A 125 6.68 -7.90 -2.58
N PHE A 126 6.87 -8.86 -1.66
CA PHE A 126 6.18 -10.14 -1.67
C PHE A 126 5.01 -10.13 -0.69
N PHE A 127 3.81 -10.37 -1.22
CA PHE A 127 2.55 -10.39 -0.49
C PHE A 127 2.06 -11.82 -0.28
N TRP A 128 1.43 -12.08 0.87
CA TRP A 128 0.83 -13.38 1.20
C TRP A 128 -0.70 -13.34 1.18
N GLY A 129 -1.31 -14.47 0.87
CA GLY A 129 -2.75 -14.60 0.68
C GLY A 129 -3.11 -14.55 -0.80
N CYS A 130 -4.00 -15.45 -1.21
CA CYS A 130 -4.49 -15.56 -2.58
C CYS A 130 -5.99 -15.88 -2.56
N ASN A 131 -6.69 -15.51 -3.62
CA ASN A 131 -8.10 -15.83 -3.87
C ASN A 131 -8.27 -16.99 -4.87
N ILE A 132 -7.17 -17.62 -5.28
CA ILE A 132 -7.14 -18.85 -6.11
C ILE A 132 -6.11 -19.85 -5.58
N GLU A 133 -6.30 -21.13 -5.88
CA GLU A 133 -5.53 -22.24 -5.30
C GLU A 133 -4.67 -22.98 -6.34
N CYS A 134 -3.93 -22.21 -7.17
CA CYS A 134 -3.07 -22.74 -8.22
C CYS A 134 -2.29 -24.01 -7.80
N ARG A 135 -2.53 -25.12 -8.49
CA ARG A 135 -1.85 -26.41 -8.25
C ARG A 135 -0.33 -26.24 -8.33
N GLY A 136 0.15 -25.55 -9.36
CA GLY A 136 1.56 -25.24 -9.59
C GLY A 136 2.06 -23.91 -9.02
N CYS A 137 1.41 -23.35 -7.98
CA CYS A 137 1.86 -22.09 -7.37
C CYS A 137 3.31 -22.18 -6.90
N TYR A 138 4.17 -21.25 -7.35
CA TYR A 138 5.57 -21.21 -6.95
C TYR A 138 5.73 -21.06 -5.42
N CYS A 139 4.83 -20.34 -4.74
CA CYS A 139 4.84 -20.22 -3.28
C CYS A 139 4.65 -21.56 -2.54
N LYS A 140 4.17 -22.63 -3.19
CA LYS A 140 4.18 -23.99 -2.62
C LYS A 140 5.58 -24.61 -2.61
N ARG A 141 6.50 -24.11 -3.45
CA ARG A 141 7.91 -24.54 -3.51
C ARG A 141 8.78 -23.69 -2.59
N ARG A 142 8.65 -22.36 -2.65
CA ARG A 142 9.40 -21.40 -1.84
C ARG A 142 8.65 -20.08 -1.75
N ILE A 143 8.62 -19.48 -0.57
CA ILE A 143 7.94 -18.19 -0.35
C ILE A 143 8.86 -16.98 -0.63
N TYR A 144 10.18 -17.13 -0.52
CA TYR A 144 11.11 -16.04 -0.79
C TYR A 144 11.55 -15.98 -2.25
N SER A 145 12.13 -14.84 -2.65
CA SER A 145 12.55 -14.63 -4.04
C SER A 145 13.39 -15.81 -4.57
N PRO A 146 13.07 -16.35 -5.77
CA PRO A 146 13.87 -17.38 -6.43
C PRO A 146 15.27 -16.90 -6.80
N MET A 147 15.49 -15.59 -6.80
CA MET A 147 16.73 -14.95 -7.25
C MET A 147 17.74 -14.74 -6.10
N LEU A 148 17.38 -15.13 -4.87
CA LEU A 148 18.32 -15.09 -3.75
C LEU A 148 19.47 -16.09 -3.92
N PRO A 149 20.70 -15.74 -3.51
CA PRO A 149 21.89 -16.56 -3.76
C PRO A 149 21.79 -18.01 -3.26
N ASP A 150 21.21 -18.24 -2.08
CA ASP A 150 21.00 -19.59 -1.52
C ASP A 150 20.15 -20.50 -2.38
N PHE A 151 19.33 -19.94 -3.27
CA PHE A 151 18.40 -20.69 -4.11
C PHE A 151 18.85 -20.85 -5.56
N LEU A 152 19.89 -20.11 -5.97
CA LEU A 152 20.46 -20.26 -7.29
C LEU A 152 21.06 -21.67 -7.45
N GLY A 153 20.65 -22.38 -8.50
CA GLY A 153 20.98 -23.79 -8.72
C GLY A 153 20.05 -24.77 -7.98
N ALA A 154 19.65 -24.47 -6.73
CA ALA A 154 18.73 -25.30 -5.95
C ALA A 154 17.32 -25.38 -6.56
N HIS A 155 16.93 -24.37 -7.36
CA HIS A 155 15.69 -24.39 -8.14
C HIS A 155 15.57 -25.56 -9.13
N ARG A 156 16.68 -26.27 -9.44
CA ARG A 156 16.69 -27.43 -10.33
C ARG A 156 16.28 -28.73 -9.65
N GLU A 157 16.34 -28.77 -8.33
CA GLU A 157 15.98 -29.95 -7.54
C GLU A 157 14.47 -30.02 -7.31
N ASP A 158 13.90 -31.22 -7.23
CA ASP A 158 12.49 -31.35 -6.86
C ASP A 158 12.28 -30.93 -5.40
N PRO A 159 11.16 -30.24 -5.08
CA PRO A 159 10.91 -29.83 -3.71
C PRO A 159 10.63 -31.05 -2.83
N THR A 160 11.14 -31.05 -1.60
CA THR A 160 10.93 -32.13 -0.63
C THR A 160 9.61 -32.01 0.15
N GLY A 161 8.86 -30.92 -0.05
CA GLY A 161 7.59 -30.65 0.61
C GLY A 161 6.98 -29.32 0.18
N ILE A 162 5.95 -28.90 0.91
CA ILE A 162 5.31 -27.59 0.73
C ILE A 162 6.06 -26.56 1.57
N ALA A 163 6.35 -25.39 0.99
CA ALA A 163 6.98 -24.30 1.72
C ALA A 163 6.11 -23.84 2.90
N PRO A 164 6.72 -23.45 4.03
CA PRO A 164 5.98 -22.94 5.17
C PRO A 164 5.31 -21.61 4.84
N VAL A 165 4.28 -21.26 5.61
CA VAL A 165 3.70 -19.92 5.58
C VAL A 165 4.68 -18.91 6.19
N PRO A 166 4.64 -17.61 5.81
CA PRO A 166 5.49 -16.60 6.41
C PRO A 166 5.22 -16.43 7.92
N GLU A 167 6.29 -16.23 8.69
CA GLU A 167 6.21 -16.08 10.15
C GLU A 167 5.89 -14.65 10.60
N LYS A 168 6.22 -13.65 9.77
CA LYS A 168 6.05 -12.24 10.08
C LYS A 168 5.54 -11.46 8.87
N PHE A 169 4.57 -10.59 9.13
CA PHE A 169 4.12 -9.54 8.23
C PHE A 169 4.53 -8.18 8.76
N LEU A 170 4.77 -7.23 7.86
CA LEU A 170 5.17 -5.87 8.21
C LEU A 170 3.96 -4.98 8.45
N THR A 171 4.04 -4.06 9.40
CA THR A 171 3.15 -2.88 9.37
C THR A 171 3.60 -1.91 8.28
N ILE A 172 2.75 -0.95 7.92
CA ILE A 172 3.15 0.12 6.99
C ILE A 172 4.40 0.85 7.50
N ASP A 173 4.47 1.18 8.79
CA ASP A 173 5.63 1.86 9.38
C ASP A 173 6.91 1.02 9.25
N GLU A 174 6.83 -0.28 9.55
CA GLU A 174 7.99 -1.17 9.40
C GLU A 174 8.41 -1.27 7.93
N LEU A 175 7.46 -1.38 7.00
CA LEU A 175 7.71 -1.41 5.57
C LEU A 175 8.43 -0.12 5.11
N MET A 176 7.87 1.05 5.43
CA MET A 176 8.48 2.34 5.05
C MET A 176 9.87 2.53 5.67
N ALA A 177 10.05 2.17 6.95
CA ALA A 177 11.34 2.27 7.63
C ALA A 177 12.41 1.33 7.03
N ILE A 178 12.01 0.22 6.41
CA ILE A 178 12.91 -0.63 5.64
C ILE A 178 13.24 0.02 4.30
N LEU A 179 12.22 0.48 3.55
CA LEU A 179 12.39 1.08 2.22
C LEU A 179 13.23 2.37 2.26
N ASP A 180 13.14 3.16 3.32
CA ASP A 180 13.95 4.39 3.54
C ASP A 180 15.46 4.16 3.51
N LYS A 181 15.92 2.92 3.63
CA LYS A 181 17.33 2.54 3.61
C LYS A 181 17.86 2.27 2.20
N TYR A 182 17.00 2.23 1.19
CA TYR A 182 17.34 1.81 -0.17
C TYR A 182 17.04 2.92 -1.17
N GLU A 183 17.84 2.97 -2.24
CA GLU A 183 17.61 3.87 -3.38
C GLU A 183 16.99 3.05 -4.52
N PHE A 184 15.73 3.31 -4.84
CA PHE A 184 15.01 2.58 -5.88
C PHE A 184 14.16 3.51 -6.74
N THR A 185 13.90 3.09 -7.98
CA THR A 185 13.06 3.79 -8.97
C THR A 185 11.92 2.93 -9.49
N SER A 186 11.91 1.63 -9.17
CA SER A 186 10.84 0.71 -9.53
C SER A 186 10.50 -0.24 -8.38
N VAL A 187 9.23 -0.62 -8.32
CA VAL A 187 8.73 -1.62 -7.39
C VAL A 187 7.89 -2.64 -8.12
N VAL A 188 8.23 -3.92 -7.95
CA VAL A 188 7.41 -5.06 -8.39
C VAL A 188 6.61 -5.57 -7.19
N LEU A 189 5.29 -5.62 -7.33
CA LEU A 189 4.36 -6.11 -6.32
C LEU A 189 4.00 -7.55 -6.69
N GLU A 190 4.59 -8.51 -5.99
CA GLU A 190 4.55 -9.94 -6.34
C GLU A 190 4.34 -10.86 -5.12
N GLY A 191 4.63 -12.15 -5.26
CA GLY A 191 4.38 -13.18 -4.25
C GLY A 191 3.14 -14.00 -4.58
N GLN A 192 2.13 -13.94 -3.71
CA GLN A 192 0.79 -14.46 -4.01
C GLN A 192 -0.04 -13.35 -4.68
N GLU A 193 -1.21 -12.98 -4.15
CA GLU A 193 -2.04 -11.93 -4.76
C GLU A 193 -1.90 -10.60 -3.98
N ALA A 194 -1.05 -9.71 -4.49
CA ALA A 194 -0.78 -8.42 -3.87
C ALA A 194 -2.04 -7.55 -3.75
N GLY A 195 -2.94 -7.60 -4.74
CA GLY A 195 -4.18 -6.81 -4.76
C GLY A 195 -5.17 -7.14 -3.63
N LEU A 196 -4.95 -8.20 -2.86
CA LEU A 196 -5.78 -8.55 -1.70
C LEU A 196 -5.28 -7.93 -0.39
N ASP A 197 -4.13 -7.26 -0.39
CA ASP A 197 -3.64 -6.54 0.78
C ASP A 197 -4.64 -5.43 1.17
N PRO A 198 -5.13 -5.39 2.42
CA PRO A 198 -6.04 -4.33 2.86
C PRO A 198 -5.46 -2.92 2.69
N GLU A 199 -4.12 -2.80 2.71
CA GLU A 199 -3.39 -1.55 2.57
C GLU A 199 -2.80 -1.37 1.17
N PHE A 200 -3.22 -2.15 0.16
CA PHE A 200 -2.67 -2.08 -1.19
C PHE A 200 -2.69 -0.66 -1.78
N ALA A 201 -3.82 0.04 -1.65
CA ALA A 201 -3.97 1.42 -2.14
C ALA A 201 -3.04 2.39 -1.38
N THR A 202 -2.92 2.22 -0.06
CA THR A 202 -2.01 3.02 0.77
C THR A 202 -0.55 2.79 0.38
N ILE A 203 -0.14 1.53 0.24
CA ILE A 203 1.22 1.12 -0.12
C ILE A 203 1.60 1.70 -1.49
N THR A 204 0.79 1.44 -2.52
CA THR A 204 1.09 1.90 -3.89
C THR A 204 1.14 3.42 -4.00
N ARG A 205 0.24 4.13 -3.31
CA ARG A 205 0.30 5.60 -3.21
C ARG A 205 1.60 6.07 -2.55
N LEU A 206 1.99 5.50 -1.41
CA LEU A 206 3.23 5.88 -0.73
C LEU A 206 4.46 5.61 -1.61
N LEU A 207 4.52 4.46 -2.28
CA LEU A 207 5.56 4.13 -3.25
C LEU A 207 5.67 5.20 -4.35
N HIS A 208 4.54 5.58 -4.94
CA HIS A 208 4.50 6.58 -6.01
C HIS A 208 4.81 8.01 -5.52
N GLU A 209 4.14 8.48 -4.47
CA GLU A 209 4.22 9.89 -4.04
C GLU A 209 5.49 10.21 -3.25
N ARG A 210 5.94 9.28 -2.38
CA ARG A 210 7.11 9.49 -1.51
C ARG A 210 8.41 9.09 -2.18
N TYR A 211 8.42 7.96 -2.88
CA TYR A 211 9.64 7.40 -3.49
C TYR A 211 9.73 7.62 -5.00
N HIS A 212 8.67 8.15 -5.62
CA HIS A 212 8.63 8.39 -7.07
C HIS A 212 8.92 7.13 -7.89
N SER A 213 8.51 5.95 -7.37
CA SER A 213 8.74 4.68 -8.03
C SER A 213 7.70 4.39 -9.10
N LYS A 214 8.12 3.68 -10.15
CA LYS A 214 7.21 3.00 -11.07
C LYS A 214 6.76 1.68 -10.47
N ASN A 215 5.45 1.52 -10.31
CA ASN A 215 4.85 0.37 -9.64
C ASN A 215 4.29 -0.63 -10.67
N LEU A 216 4.84 -1.84 -10.69
CA LEU A 216 4.36 -2.97 -11.47
C LEU A 216 3.60 -3.94 -10.57
N LEU A 217 2.32 -4.17 -10.84
CA LEU A 217 1.52 -5.20 -10.17
C LEU A 217 1.56 -6.51 -10.96
N LEU A 218 1.99 -7.60 -10.32
CA LEU A 218 1.77 -8.96 -10.83
C LEU A 218 0.51 -9.53 -10.18
N SER A 219 -0.50 -9.88 -10.97
CA SER A 219 -1.81 -10.30 -10.47
C SER A 219 -2.37 -11.50 -11.22
N ASN A 220 -3.15 -12.33 -10.53
CA ASN A 220 -3.95 -13.35 -11.16
C ASN A 220 -5.18 -12.81 -11.92
N GLY A 221 -5.53 -11.53 -11.72
CA GLY A 221 -6.57 -10.83 -12.47
C GLY A 221 -8.01 -11.14 -12.06
N LEU A 222 -8.26 -12.01 -11.07
CA LEU A 222 -9.62 -12.35 -10.64
C LEU A 222 -10.33 -11.15 -9.97
N GLN A 223 -9.58 -10.41 -9.14
CA GLN A 223 -10.05 -9.20 -8.47
C GLN A 223 -9.03 -8.10 -8.70
N LEU A 224 -9.48 -6.97 -9.27
CA LEU A 224 -8.62 -5.79 -9.48
C LEU A 224 -8.70 -4.88 -8.24
N PRO A 225 -7.55 -4.47 -7.66
CA PRO A 225 -7.51 -3.49 -6.58
C PRO A 225 -7.66 -2.05 -7.12
N ASP A 226 -7.48 -1.05 -6.25
CA ASP A 226 -7.29 0.34 -6.72
C ASP A 226 -5.95 0.46 -7.47
N LEU A 227 -6.03 0.87 -8.74
CA LEU A 227 -4.88 0.97 -9.66
C LEU A 227 -4.44 2.42 -9.91
N SER A 228 -4.91 3.38 -9.09
CA SER A 228 -4.62 4.81 -9.25
C SER A 228 -3.11 5.12 -9.17
N HIS A 229 -2.37 4.35 -8.37
CA HIS A 229 -0.91 4.47 -8.20
C HIS A 229 -0.15 3.23 -8.70
N VAL A 230 -0.75 2.48 -9.63
CA VAL A 230 -0.11 1.35 -10.31
C VAL A 230 0.15 1.75 -11.76
N ASP A 231 1.41 1.78 -12.18
CA ASP A 231 1.81 2.21 -13.52
C ASP A 231 1.54 1.14 -14.56
N ARG A 232 1.81 -0.12 -14.21
CA ARG A 232 1.68 -1.26 -15.12
C ARG A 232 1.15 -2.50 -14.42
N VAL A 233 0.41 -3.33 -15.15
CA VAL A 233 -0.20 -4.57 -14.64
C VAL A 233 0.22 -5.76 -15.50
N GLU A 234 0.70 -6.82 -14.87
CA GLU A 234 0.81 -8.16 -15.46
C GLU A 234 -0.40 -9.00 -15.01
N ILE A 235 -1.08 -9.64 -15.97
CA ILE A 235 -2.13 -10.62 -15.69
C ILE A 235 -1.63 -12.02 -16.03
N GLY A 236 -1.58 -12.88 -15.01
CA GLY A 236 -1.18 -14.29 -15.16
C GLY A 236 -2.34 -15.16 -15.65
N ILE A 237 -2.42 -15.39 -16.96
CA ILE A 237 -3.42 -16.30 -17.56
C ILE A 237 -2.89 -17.73 -17.55
N LYS A 238 -3.57 -18.63 -16.82
CA LYS A 238 -3.13 -20.03 -16.69
C LYS A 238 -3.69 -20.93 -17.78
N ALA A 239 -4.90 -20.66 -18.25
CA ALA A 239 -5.49 -21.28 -19.42
C ALA A 239 -6.65 -20.42 -19.94
N VAL A 240 -6.88 -20.38 -21.26
CA VAL A 240 -8.11 -19.86 -21.87
C VAL A 240 -9.18 -20.96 -21.99
N SER A 241 -8.76 -22.23 -21.96
CA SER A 241 -9.66 -23.37 -21.77
C SER A 241 -10.19 -23.38 -20.34
N ASP A 242 -11.44 -22.96 -20.13
CA ASP A 242 -12.01 -22.74 -18.78
C ASP A 242 -11.96 -24.00 -17.89
N HIS A 243 -12.25 -25.18 -18.44
CA HIS A 243 -12.12 -26.44 -17.70
C HIS A 243 -10.69 -26.71 -17.20
N LEU A 244 -9.67 -26.39 -18.01
CA LEU A 244 -8.27 -26.53 -17.62
C LEU A 244 -7.90 -25.48 -16.58
N ASN A 245 -8.40 -24.26 -16.70
CA ASN A 245 -8.20 -23.21 -15.71
C ASN A 245 -8.82 -23.58 -14.36
N ILE A 246 -10.04 -24.12 -14.35
CA ILE A 246 -10.72 -24.59 -13.14
C ILE A 246 -9.92 -25.72 -12.49
N ASP A 247 -9.46 -26.71 -13.28
CA ASP A 247 -8.63 -27.80 -12.77
C ASP A 247 -7.30 -27.29 -12.17
N TYR A 248 -6.70 -26.24 -12.74
CA TYR A 248 -5.44 -25.69 -12.26
C TYR A 248 -5.60 -24.75 -11.06
N THR A 249 -6.61 -23.86 -11.06
CA THR A 249 -6.74 -22.71 -10.14
C THR A 249 -7.87 -22.86 -9.12
N GLY A 250 -8.84 -23.72 -9.39
CA GLY A 250 -10.08 -23.87 -8.62
C GLY A 250 -11.22 -22.92 -9.05
N VAL A 251 -11.00 -22.00 -9.99
CA VAL A 251 -12.00 -21.01 -10.42
C VAL A 251 -12.09 -20.90 -11.95
N SER A 252 -13.18 -20.31 -12.46
CA SER A 252 -13.32 -20.02 -13.89
C SER A 252 -12.39 -18.87 -14.33
N ASN A 253 -11.90 -18.93 -15.57
CA ASN A 253 -11.12 -17.85 -16.17
C ASN A 253 -11.97 -16.69 -16.69
N THR A 254 -13.30 -16.84 -16.77
CA THR A 254 -14.21 -15.87 -17.41
C THR A 254 -13.98 -14.45 -16.88
N LEU A 255 -13.98 -14.26 -15.55
CA LEU A 255 -13.79 -12.95 -14.94
C LEU A 255 -12.35 -12.42 -15.12
N ILE A 256 -11.36 -13.31 -15.16
CA ILE A 256 -9.94 -12.93 -15.38
C ILE A 256 -9.79 -12.36 -16.80
N LEU A 257 -10.35 -13.03 -17.81
CA LEU A 257 -10.31 -12.57 -19.19
C LEU A 257 -11.11 -11.27 -19.39
N GLU A 258 -12.30 -11.17 -18.78
CA GLU A 258 -13.07 -9.91 -18.78
C GLU A 258 -12.32 -8.75 -18.12
N ASN A 259 -11.55 -9.02 -17.07
CA ASN A 259 -10.77 -7.98 -16.39
C ASN A 259 -9.55 -7.55 -17.23
N LEU A 260 -8.93 -8.46 -17.98
CA LEU A 260 -7.93 -8.09 -18.98
C LEU A 260 -8.53 -7.12 -20.01
N ASP A 261 -9.70 -7.44 -20.56
CA ASP A 261 -10.39 -6.58 -21.52
C ASP A 261 -10.67 -5.18 -20.93
N LYS A 262 -11.15 -5.13 -19.68
CA LYS A 262 -11.42 -3.86 -18.97
C LYS A 262 -10.15 -3.03 -18.78
N LEU A 263 -9.03 -3.66 -18.39
CA LEU A 263 -7.75 -2.97 -18.20
C LEU A 263 -7.25 -2.34 -19.50
N VAL A 264 -7.30 -3.11 -20.60
CA VAL A 264 -6.88 -2.64 -21.92
C VAL A 264 -7.81 -1.54 -22.43
N ALA A 265 -9.12 -1.69 -22.28
CA ALA A 265 -10.10 -0.68 -22.68
C ALA A 265 -9.96 0.63 -21.87
N ALA A 266 -9.55 0.54 -20.60
CA ALA A 266 -9.24 1.69 -19.76
C ALA A 266 -7.88 2.36 -20.08
N GLY A 267 -7.10 1.79 -21.01
CA GLY A 267 -5.79 2.32 -21.39
C GLY A 267 -4.70 2.10 -20.35
N LYS A 268 -4.89 1.19 -19.38
CA LYS A 268 -3.84 0.81 -18.43
C LYS A 268 -2.72 0.09 -19.18
N ASP A 269 -1.46 0.39 -18.89
CA ASP A 269 -0.34 -0.39 -19.43
C ASP A 269 -0.42 -1.81 -18.84
N THR A 270 -0.66 -2.78 -19.70
CA THR A 270 -0.97 -4.15 -19.32
C THR A 270 -0.26 -5.13 -20.24
N PHE A 271 0.23 -6.23 -19.66
CA PHE A 271 0.79 -7.36 -20.37
C PHE A 271 0.38 -8.67 -19.71
N VAL A 272 0.60 -9.78 -20.41
CA VAL A 272 0.17 -11.12 -19.96
C VAL A 272 1.37 -12.02 -19.73
N GLU A 273 1.27 -12.83 -18.69
CA GLU A 273 2.17 -13.94 -18.39
C GLU A 273 1.42 -15.26 -18.41
N SER A 274 2.09 -16.33 -18.81
CA SER A 274 1.60 -17.70 -18.61
C SER A 274 2.74 -18.66 -18.30
N VAL A 275 2.40 -19.76 -17.64
CA VAL A 275 3.34 -20.84 -17.34
C VAL A 275 3.16 -21.98 -18.33
N TYR A 276 4.25 -22.43 -18.93
CA TYR A 276 4.27 -23.63 -19.77
C TYR A 276 4.53 -24.87 -18.90
N ILE A 277 3.58 -25.82 -18.92
CA ILE A 277 3.64 -27.08 -18.17
C ILE A 277 3.51 -28.25 -19.17
N PRO A 278 4.61 -29.02 -19.43
CA PRO A 278 4.59 -30.10 -20.41
C PRO A 278 3.53 -31.15 -20.06
N GLY A 279 2.68 -31.48 -21.04
CA GLY A 279 1.58 -32.42 -20.90
C GLY A 279 0.36 -31.89 -20.14
N TYR A 280 0.28 -30.58 -19.85
CA TYR A 280 -0.84 -29.99 -19.11
C TYR A 280 -1.27 -28.61 -19.64
N ILE A 281 -0.52 -27.54 -19.35
CA ILE A 281 -0.64 -26.24 -20.04
C ILE A 281 0.43 -26.26 -21.14
N ASP A 282 0.15 -27.07 -22.17
CA ASP A 282 1.09 -27.42 -23.22
C ASP A 282 1.06 -26.39 -24.39
N ILE A 283 1.84 -26.63 -25.45
CA ILE A 283 2.04 -25.71 -26.58
C ILE A 283 0.71 -25.26 -27.19
N ASP A 284 -0.25 -26.18 -27.35
CA ASP A 284 -1.57 -25.86 -27.90
C ASP A 284 -2.32 -24.85 -27.02
N GLU A 285 -2.21 -24.95 -25.69
CA GLU A 285 -2.83 -23.99 -24.78
C GLU A 285 -2.11 -22.65 -24.78
N ILE A 286 -0.77 -22.65 -24.83
CA ILE A 286 0.03 -21.43 -24.97
C ILE A 286 -0.30 -20.68 -26.27
N GLU A 287 -0.47 -21.41 -27.38
CA GLU A 287 -0.89 -20.83 -28.66
C GLU A 287 -2.30 -20.21 -28.56
N ARG A 288 -3.25 -20.91 -27.92
CA ARG A 288 -4.60 -20.37 -27.68
C ARG A 288 -4.60 -19.12 -26.79
N ILE A 289 -3.75 -19.08 -25.76
CA ILE A 289 -3.56 -17.88 -24.93
C ILE A 289 -3.04 -16.73 -25.80
N ALA A 290 -2.02 -16.97 -26.63
CA ALA A 290 -1.45 -15.94 -27.51
C ALA A 290 -2.48 -15.42 -28.52
N GLU A 291 -3.28 -16.31 -29.12
CA GLU A 291 -4.39 -15.93 -30.02
C GLU A 291 -5.42 -15.05 -29.31
N HIS A 292 -5.84 -15.43 -28.10
CA HIS A 292 -6.76 -14.63 -27.31
C HIS A 292 -6.16 -13.26 -26.96
N VAL A 293 -4.93 -13.20 -26.45
CA VAL A 293 -4.24 -11.95 -26.13
C VAL A 293 -4.11 -11.06 -27.37
N ALA A 294 -3.80 -11.62 -28.54
CA ALA A 294 -3.75 -10.88 -29.80
C ALA A 294 -5.10 -10.29 -30.21
N SER A 295 -6.21 -10.98 -29.89
CA SER A 295 -7.57 -10.49 -30.12
C SER A 295 -7.94 -9.29 -29.23
N VAL A 296 -7.34 -9.21 -28.03
CA VAL A 296 -7.50 -8.06 -27.11
C VAL A 296 -6.59 -6.90 -27.51
N LYS A 297 -5.30 -7.17 -27.72
CA LYS A 297 -4.29 -6.20 -28.16
C LYS A 297 -3.12 -6.89 -28.85
N ASN A 298 -3.00 -6.68 -30.16
CA ASN A 298 -2.05 -7.40 -31.03
C ASN A 298 -0.55 -7.18 -30.73
N ASP A 299 -0.20 -6.08 -30.06
CA ASP A 299 1.17 -5.71 -29.68
C ASP A 299 1.40 -5.79 -28.17
N MET A 300 0.51 -6.48 -27.45
CA MET A 300 0.71 -6.77 -26.04
C MET A 300 1.92 -7.69 -25.86
N LEU A 301 2.74 -7.39 -24.84
CA LEU A 301 3.81 -8.29 -24.43
C LEU A 301 3.19 -9.57 -23.84
N PHE A 302 3.64 -10.73 -24.32
CA PHE A 302 3.32 -12.02 -23.73
C PHE A 302 4.59 -12.69 -23.22
N VAL A 303 4.60 -12.99 -21.93
CA VAL A 303 5.72 -13.63 -21.21
C VAL A 303 5.39 -15.09 -20.95
N ILE A 304 6.29 -15.99 -21.33
CA ILE A 304 6.13 -17.43 -21.08
C ILE A 304 7.18 -17.89 -20.05
N LEU A 305 6.72 -18.38 -18.91
CA LEU A 305 7.56 -18.87 -17.81
C LEU A 305 7.64 -20.42 -17.82
N PRO A 306 8.81 -21.01 -17.54
CA PRO A 306 8.92 -22.45 -17.39
C PRO A 306 8.33 -22.90 -16.06
N TYR A 307 7.60 -24.01 -16.07
CA TYR A 307 7.13 -24.62 -14.83
C TYR A 307 8.28 -25.10 -13.95
N PHE A 308 8.26 -24.68 -12.69
CA PHE A 308 9.07 -25.26 -11.63
C PHE A 308 8.19 -26.13 -10.75
N LYS A 309 8.64 -27.38 -10.53
CA LYS A 309 7.86 -28.33 -9.73
C LYS A 309 7.58 -27.74 -8.35
N ALA A 310 6.30 -27.69 -8.01
CA ALA A 310 5.77 -27.12 -6.78
C ALA A 310 4.61 -27.97 -6.29
N GLY A 311 4.49 -28.14 -4.97
CA GLY A 311 3.52 -29.06 -4.36
C GLY A 311 3.72 -30.52 -4.79
N ASP A 312 2.69 -31.33 -4.59
CA ASP A 312 2.66 -32.73 -5.00
C ASP A 312 2.01 -32.88 -6.39
N ASN A 313 2.68 -32.33 -7.40
CA ASN A 313 2.21 -32.43 -8.79
C ASN A 313 3.04 -33.41 -9.62
N PRO A 314 2.43 -34.10 -10.59
CA PRO A 314 3.12 -35.09 -11.43
C PRO A 314 3.95 -34.46 -12.55
N TRP A 315 3.83 -33.15 -12.76
CA TRP A 315 4.44 -32.46 -13.90
C TRP A 315 5.95 -32.30 -13.71
N ARG A 316 6.67 -32.39 -14.83
CA ARG A 316 8.11 -32.14 -14.89
C ARG A 316 8.40 -30.73 -15.38
N ARG A 317 9.65 -30.33 -15.22
CA ARG A 317 10.19 -29.12 -15.82
C ARG A 317 10.20 -29.20 -17.37
N PRO A 318 9.91 -28.10 -18.08
CA PRO A 318 10.21 -27.96 -19.50
C PRO A 318 11.70 -28.11 -19.81
N THR A 319 12.00 -28.62 -21.01
CA THR A 319 13.32 -28.48 -21.62
C THR A 319 13.43 -27.14 -22.35
N THR A 320 14.66 -26.67 -22.60
CA THR A 320 14.92 -25.45 -23.39
C THR A 320 14.25 -25.50 -24.76
N ALA A 321 14.31 -26.66 -25.45
CA ALA A 321 13.69 -26.83 -26.76
C ALA A 321 12.16 -26.72 -26.70
N GLU A 322 11.52 -27.24 -25.65
CA GLU A 322 10.07 -27.10 -25.47
C GLU A 322 9.66 -25.65 -25.21
N MET A 323 10.46 -24.89 -24.44
CA MET A 323 10.22 -23.46 -24.24
C MET A 323 10.34 -22.67 -25.55
N GLU A 324 11.32 -23.01 -26.39
CA GLU A 324 11.49 -22.41 -27.72
C GLU A 324 10.30 -22.72 -28.63
N CYS A 325 9.83 -23.98 -28.66
CA CYS A 325 8.63 -24.36 -29.41
C CYS A 325 7.37 -23.62 -28.93
N ALA A 326 7.17 -23.48 -27.61
CA ALA A 326 6.05 -22.74 -27.05
C ALA A 326 6.09 -21.25 -27.47
N ALA A 327 7.28 -20.64 -27.46
CA ALA A 327 7.47 -19.27 -27.93
C ALA A 327 7.22 -19.12 -29.44
N GLU A 328 7.64 -20.08 -30.27
CA GLU A 328 7.34 -20.10 -31.70
C GLU A 328 5.84 -20.20 -31.98
N ALA A 329 5.12 -21.03 -31.22
CA ALA A 329 3.67 -21.15 -31.34
C ALA A 329 2.96 -19.82 -31.00
N ALA A 330 3.36 -19.18 -29.90
CA ALA A 330 2.81 -17.87 -29.53
C ALA A 330 3.13 -16.76 -30.57
N ARG A 331 4.32 -16.79 -31.18
CA ARG A 331 4.76 -15.81 -32.20
C ARG A 331 3.97 -15.85 -33.51
N LYS A 332 3.18 -16.91 -33.74
CA LYS A 332 2.23 -16.93 -34.87
C LYS A 332 1.15 -15.85 -34.72
N HIS A 333 0.83 -15.45 -33.48
CA HIS A 333 -0.26 -14.53 -33.16
C HIS A 333 0.22 -13.18 -32.63
N LEU A 334 1.32 -13.15 -31.88
CA LEU A 334 1.84 -11.94 -31.22
C LEU A 334 3.24 -11.57 -31.70
N SER A 335 3.45 -10.26 -31.93
CA SER A 335 4.77 -9.73 -32.32
C SER A 335 5.75 -9.59 -31.16
N ARG A 336 5.26 -9.50 -29.91
CA ARG A 336 6.06 -9.30 -28.70
C ARG A 336 5.92 -10.48 -27.74
N VAL A 337 6.71 -11.52 -28.00
CA VAL A 337 6.80 -12.72 -27.14
C VAL A 337 8.17 -12.78 -26.48
N PHE A 338 8.18 -12.75 -25.15
CA PHE A 338 9.35 -13.02 -24.30
C PHE A 338 9.16 -14.37 -23.59
N PHE A 339 10.24 -15.11 -23.39
CA PHE A 339 10.17 -16.39 -22.72
C PHE A 339 11.47 -16.69 -21.98
N PHE A 340 11.36 -17.44 -20.90
CA PHE A 340 12.51 -17.99 -20.20
C PHE A 340 12.73 -19.44 -20.65
N ARG A 341 13.96 -19.78 -21.01
CA ARG A 341 14.44 -21.13 -21.28
C ARG A 341 14.52 -22.00 -20.02
N GLY A 342 14.74 -21.38 -18.86
CA GLY A 342 14.94 -22.07 -17.58
C GLY A 342 16.40 -22.40 -17.26
N ASP A 343 17.34 -22.03 -18.12
CA ASP A 343 18.78 -22.14 -17.88
C ASP A 343 19.46 -20.78 -17.74
N GLU A 344 18.68 -19.71 -17.52
CA GLU A 344 19.18 -18.36 -17.35
C GLU A 344 20.15 -18.24 -16.19
N GLU A 345 21.12 -17.36 -16.40
CA GLU A 345 22.07 -16.94 -15.38
C GLU A 345 21.63 -15.59 -14.82
N LEU A 346 21.68 -15.45 -13.49
CA LEU A 346 21.29 -14.22 -12.83
C LEU A 346 22.30 -13.11 -13.18
N LYS A 347 21.79 -12.02 -13.75
CA LYS A 347 22.62 -10.90 -14.22
C LYS A 347 23.07 -9.95 -13.11
N TYR A 348 22.20 -9.70 -12.14
CA TYR A 348 22.42 -8.73 -11.07
C TYR A 348 22.17 -9.39 -9.72
N LYS A 349 22.91 -8.95 -8.69
CA LYS A 349 22.78 -9.53 -7.37
C LYS A 349 21.46 -9.12 -6.75
N VAL A 350 20.68 -10.10 -6.29
CA VAL A 350 19.49 -9.86 -5.46
C VAL A 350 19.84 -10.07 -4.00
N THR A 351 19.37 -9.17 -3.15
CA THR A 351 19.58 -9.22 -1.69
C THR A 351 18.24 -9.15 -0.96
N SER A 352 18.15 -9.75 0.22
CA SER A 352 16.96 -9.67 1.05
C SER A 352 17.04 -8.43 1.95
N ALA A 353 16.21 -7.43 1.65
CA ALA A 353 16.02 -6.28 2.52
C ALA A 353 15.19 -6.64 3.76
N PHE A 354 14.29 -7.61 3.63
CA PHE A 354 13.55 -8.21 4.74
C PHE A 354 13.11 -9.63 4.40
N PRO A 355 13.31 -10.62 5.29
CA PRO A 355 14.14 -10.59 6.49
C PRO A 355 15.62 -10.31 6.17
N VAL A 356 16.30 -9.56 7.02
CA VAL A 356 17.71 -9.18 6.80
C VAL A 356 18.61 -10.42 6.84
N GLY A 357 19.54 -10.52 5.88
CA GLY A 357 20.50 -11.63 5.80
C GLY A 357 19.92 -12.95 5.25
N LEU A 358 18.63 -12.98 4.92
CA LEU A 358 18.00 -14.14 4.30
C LEU A 358 18.62 -14.40 2.92
N GLY A 359 19.01 -15.65 2.68
CA GLY A 359 19.51 -16.12 1.39
C GLY A 359 20.96 -15.75 1.08
N GLU A 360 21.69 -15.18 2.04
CA GLU A 360 23.13 -14.94 1.90
C GLU A 360 23.94 -16.23 2.12
N ILE A 361 24.93 -16.46 1.25
CA ILE A 361 25.89 -17.57 1.40
C ILE A 361 27.10 -17.05 2.19
N GLN A 362 27.45 -17.69 3.31
CA GLN A 362 28.62 -17.32 4.10
C GLN A 362 29.93 -17.73 3.40
N GLY A 363 30.84 -16.77 3.19
CA GLY A 363 32.19 -16.97 2.65
C GLY A 363 32.47 -16.15 1.38
N ASN A 364 33.76 -15.83 1.12
CA ASN A 364 34.22 -15.17 -0.11
C ASN A 364 34.05 -16.11 -1.32
N VAL A 365 32.80 -16.30 -1.76
CA VAL A 365 32.51 -16.85 -3.07
C VAL A 365 32.21 -15.64 -3.93
N SER A 366 33.18 -15.26 -4.77
CA SER A 366 32.92 -14.31 -5.85
C SER A 366 31.68 -14.81 -6.59
N PRO A 367 30.63 -13.97 -6.76
CA PRO A 367 29.50 -14.35 -7.60
C PRO A 367 30.08 -14.73 -8.95
N PRO A 368 29.70 -15.87 -9.55
CA PRO A 368 30.09 -16.12 -10.92
C PRO A 368 29.57 -14.95 -11.77
N VAL A 369 30.50 -14.21 -12.37
CA VAL A 369 30.17 -13.11 -13.29
C VAL A 369 29.63 -13.77 -14.53
N LEU A 370 28.32 -13.65 -14.74
CA LEU A 370 27.61 -14.34 -15.79
C LEU A 370 26.73 -13.34 -16.55
N ALA A 371 26.99 -13.22 -17.85
CA ALA A 371 26.54 -12.12 -18.68
C ALA A 371 25.32 -12.53 -19.52
N ALA A 372 24.13 -12.01 -19.16
CA ALA A 372 22.97 -12.06 -20.04
C ALA A 372 22.93 -10.82 -20.96
N LYS A 373 22.93 -11.06 -22.27
CA LYS A 373 22.68 -10.05 -23.31
C LYS A 373 21.22 -9.60 -23.25
N GLU A 374 21.06 -8.28 -23.22
CA GLU A 374 19.84 -7.48 -23.45
C GLU A 374 18.80 -7.40 -22.30
N PRO A 375 18.90 -6.38 -21.42
CA PRO A 375 17.89 -6.03 -20.43
C PRO A 375 16.85 -4.99 -20.92
N ASP A 376 16.95 -4.45 -22.13
CA ASP A 376 16.27 -3.20 -22.50
C ASP A 376 14.80 -3.32 -22.96
N LYS A 377 14.06 -4.41 -22.64
CA LYS A 377 12.69 -4.59 -23.17
C LYS A 377 11.58 -4.95 -22.20
N ILE A 378 11.85 -5.04 -20.90
CA ILE A 378 10.79 -5.27 -19.90
C ILE A 378 10.40 -3.95 -19.19
N ALA A 379 11.26 -2.93 -19.20
CA ALA A 379 11.05 -1.63 -18.54
C ALA A 379 10.77 -0.44 -19.49
N ALA A 380 10.23 -0.69 -20.69
CA ALA A 380 9.75 0.34 -21.61
C ALA A 380 8.32 0.08 -22.07
#